data_AF-A0AAE1WQ85-F1
#
_entry.id   AF-A0AAE1WQ85-F1
#
_cell.length_a   1.000
_cell.length_b   1.000
_cell.length_c   1.000
_cell.angle_alpha   90.00
_cell.angle_beta   90.00
_cell.angle_gamma   90.00
#
_symmetry.space_group_name_H-M   'P 1'
#
loop_
_entity.id
_entity.type
_entity.pdbx_description
1 polymer ?
#
loop_
_entity_poly.entity_id
_entity_poly.type
_entity_poly.pdbx_seq_one_letter_code
_entity_poly.pdbx_strand_id
1 'polypeptide(L)'
;VTISSTSGTPISQHNFGFGCGYENLGNFNEASGVIGLGAGPGSLVNQMNSVIGGKFSYCVLSQSDIKNYRSSRIHFGSNCVVSGASIVSTGLHIFRNSYTLRFKGISVGKKKLAMTRLSNSLSLSKILGFFNEPIIIDSGTVLTHLPKKLYQPWKKQ
;
A
#
# COMPACT_ATOMS: atom_id res chain seq x y z
N VAL A 1 0.10 -18.06 14.58
CA VAL A 1 0.33 -18.18 13.12
C VAL A 1 1.75 -18.63 12.88
N THR A 2 1.99 -19.47 11.88
CA THR A 2 3.35 -19.94 11.51
C THR A 2 3.62 -19.58 10.06
N ILE A 3 4.77 -18.97 9.80
CA ILE A 3 5.18 -18.50 8.47
C ILE A 3 6.54 -19.11 8.13
N SER A 4 6.70 -19.52 6.87
CA SER A 4 8.00 -19.98 6.36
C SER A 4 9.02 -18.85 6.40
N SER A 5 10.25 -19.19 6.80
CA SER A 5 11.37 -18.23 6.85
C SER A 5 12.38 -18.53 5.74
N THR A 6 13.13 -17.51 5.33
CA THR A 6 14.29 -17.68 4.43
C THR A 6 15.46 -18.38 5.11
N SER A 7 15.48 -18.46 6.44
CA SER A 7 16.47 -19.25 7.19
C SER A 7 16.19 -20.76 7.15
N GLY A 8 15.08 -21.19 6.51
CA GLY A 8 14.65 -22.60 6.49
C GLY A 8 13.88 -23.03 7.74
N THR A 9 14.06 -22.35 8.88
CA THR A 9 13.30 -22.62 10.12
C THR A 9 12.03 -21.77 10.16
N PRO A 10 10.82 -22.37 10.21
CA PRO A 10 9.58 -21.63 10.31
C PRO A 10 9.54 -20.74 11.56
N ILE A 11 8.89 -19.58 11.45
CA ILE A 11 8.67 -18.68 12.58
C ILE A 11 7.23 -18.78 13.04
N SER A 12 7.04 -18.99 14.34
CA SER A 12 5.72 -19.08 14.98
C SER A 12 5.48 -17.87 15.87
N GLN A 13 4.40 -17.14 15.59
CA GLN A 13 3.87 -16.11 16.47
C GLN A 13 2.74 -16.69 17.31
N HIS A 14 2.96 -16.74 18.62
CA HIS A 14 1.96 -17.13 19.62
C HIS A 14 0.94 -16.00 19.84
N ASN A 15 -0.26 -16.38 20.29
CA ASN A 15 -1.35 -15.45 20.61
C ASN A 15 -1.72 -14.49 19.46
N PHE A 16 -1.60 -14.96 18.22
CA PHE A 16 -1.99 -14.20 17.04
C PHE A 16 -3.52 -14.14 16.96
N GLY A 17 -4.08 -12.94 17.06
CA GLY A 17 -5.50 -12.69 16.90
C GLY A 17 -5.88 -12.62 15.42
N PHE A 18 -6.93 -13.35 15.04
CA PHE A 18 -7.57 -13.23 13.73
C PHE A 18 -9.09 -13.22 13.91
N GLY A 19 -9.80 -12.66 12.94
CA GLY A 19 -11.27 -12.63 12.93
C GLY A 19 -11.84 -13.83 12.17
N CYS A 20 -13.01 -14.29 12.60
CA CYS A 20 -13.84 -15.25 11.87
C CYS A 20 -15.05 -14.50 11.29
N GLY A 21 -15.29 -14.67 9.98
CA GLY A 21 -16.44 -14.08 9.30
C GLY A 21 -17.39 -15.17 8.81
N TYR A 22 -18.68 -15.01 9.06
CA TYR A 22 -19.74 -15.92 8.61
C TYR A 22 -20.32 -15.48 7.27
N GLU A 23 -20.77 -14.22 7.20
CA GLU A 23 -21.24 -13.58 5.98
C GLU A 23 -20.19 -12.57 5.51
N ASN A 24 -19.46 -12.95 4.45
CA ASN A 24 -18.36 -12.14 3.92
C ASN A 24 -18.80 -11.48 2.61
N LEU A 25 -18.92 -10.15 2.62
CA LEU A 25 -19.24 -9.35 1.44
C LEU A 25 -17.97 -8.82 0.79
N GLY A 26 -17.85 -8.97 -0.53
CA GLY A 26 -16.73 -8.44 -1.31
C GLY A 26 -16.31 -9.38 -2.43
N ASN A 27 -15.41 -8.91 -3.29
CA ASN A 27 -14.89 -9.71 -4.39
C ASN A 27 -13.60 -10.44 -3.95
N PHE A 28 -13.76 -11.60 -3.33
CA PHE A 28 -12.63 -12.39 -2.80
C PHE A 28 -12.29 -13.62 -3.66
N ASN A 29 -12.97 -13.81 -4.80
CA ASN A 29 -12.84 -15.01 -5.64
C ASN A 29 -12.91 -16.29 -4.76
N GLU A 30 -11.91 -17.17 -4.88
CA GLU A 30 -11.78 -18.43 -4.12
C GLU A 30 -10.94 -18.29 -2.82
N ALA A 31 -10.67 -17.08 -2.36
CA ALA A 31 -9.85 -16.88 -1.16
C ALA A 31 -10.59 -17.31 0.12
N SER A 32 -9.89 -18.05 0.98
CA SER A 32 -10.41 -18.47 2.30
C SER A 32 -10.32 -17.37 3.37
N GLY A 33 -9.78 -16.20 3.05
CA GLY A 33 -9.64 -15.09 3.99
C GLY A 33 -8.74 -13.95 3.48
N VAL A 34 -8.50 -12.97 4.35
CA VAL A 34 -7.69 -11.77 4.04
C VAL A 34 -6.57 -11.61 5.06
N ILE A 35 -5.37 -11.32 4.56
CA ILE A 35 -4.23 -10.94 5.41
C ILE A 35 -4.18 -9.41 5.49
N GLY A 36 -4.41 -8.86 6.69
CA GLY A 36 -4.31 -7.43 6.93
C GLY A 36 -2.86 -6.97 7.03
N LEU A 37 -2.41 -6.12 6.09
CA LEU A 37 -1.05 -5.55 6.09
C LEU A 37 -0.99 -4.12 6.64
N GLY A 38 -2.12 -3.50 6.97
CA GLY A 38 -2.21 -2.12 7.44
C GLY A 38 -1.43 -1.82 8.72
N ALA A 39 -1.43 -0.56 9.16
CA ALA A 39 -0.70 -0.08 10.32
C ALA A 39 -1.51 -0.17 11.64
N GLY A 40 -2.65 -0.86 11.64
CA GLY A 40 -3.50 -1.04 12.83
C GLY A 40 -3.06 -2.22 13.71
N PRO A 41 -3.42 -2.27 15.00
CA PRO A 41 -2.90 -3.25 15.94
C PRO A 41 -3.23 -4.71 15.59
N GLY A 42 -4.36 -4.96 14.92
CA GLY A 42 -4.76 -6.29 14.47
C GLY A 42 -4.07 -6.76 13.17
N SER A 43 -3.21 -5.95 12.55
CA SER A 43 -2.53 -6.36 11.32
C SER A 43 -1.45 -7.41 11.57
N LEU A 44 -1.15 -8.22 10.57
CA LEU A 44 -0.02 -9.16 10.62
C LEU A 44 1.28 -8.41 10.90
N VAL A 45 1.45 -7.23 10.31
CA VAL A 45 2.65 -6.41 10.43
C VAL A 45 2.92 -6.00 11.89
N ASN A 46 1.87 -5.57 12.60
CA ASN A 46 2.00 -5.14 13.99
C ASN A 46 2.03 -6.32 14.98
N GLN A 47 1.21 -7.34 14.76
CA GLN A 47 1.20 -8.52 15.63
C GLN A 47 2.51 -9.31 15.59
N MET A 48 3.27 -9.22 14.48
CA MET A 48 4.57 -9.86 14.32
C MET A 48 5.75 -8.88 14.42
N ASN A 49 5.54 -7.65 14.89
CA ASN A 49 6.55 -6.59 14.86
C ASN A 49 7.87 -6.96 15.55
N SER A 50 7.84 -7.74 16.64
CA SER A 50 9.04 -8.21 17.34
C SER A 50 9.95 -9.09 16.47
N VAL A 51 9.38 -9.76 15.47
CA VAL A 51 10.08 -10.68 14.57
C VAL A 51 10.45 -9.97 13.26
N ILE A 52 9.52 -9.23 12.67
CA ILE A 52 9.68 -8.66 11.32
C ILE A 52 10.06 -7.18 11.33
N GLY A 53 10.16 -6.56 12.51
CA GLY A 53 10.50 -5.14 12.68
C GLY A 53 9.53 -4.16 12.02
N GLY A 54 8.30 -4.58 11.76
CA GLY A 54 7.27 -3.78 11.10
C GLY A 54 7.53 -3.56 9.60
N LYS A 55 8.44 -4.34 9.00
CA LYS A 55 8.87 -4.15 7.61
C LYS A 55 8.35 -5.26 6.72
N PHE A 56 7.85 -4.87 5.55
CA PHE A 56 7.44 -5.77 4.50
C PHE A 56 7.59 -5.11 3.13
N SER A 57 7.66 -5.92 2.09
CA SER A 57 7.63 -5.48 0.70
C SER A 57 6.92 -6.53 -0.14
N TYR A 58 6.27 -6.10 -1.22
CA TYR A 58 5.53 -6.99 -2.09
C TYR A 58 5.69 -6.54 -3.54
N CYS A 59 5.69 -7.50 -4.45
CA CYS A 59 5.68 -7.27 -5.89
C CYS A 59 4.39 -7.84 -6.47
N VAL A 60 3.45 -6.95 -6.83
CA VAL A 60 2.21 -7.37 -7.50
C VAL A 60 2.51 -7.60 -8.98
N LEU A 61 2.05 -8.74 -9.49
CA LEU A 61 2.24 -9.11 -10.89
C LEU A 61 1.12 -8.56 -11.78
N SER A 62 1.42 -8.40 -13.07
CA SER A 62 0.42 -8.06 -14.06
C SER A 62 -0.55 -9.23 -14.30
N GLN A 63 -1.75 -8.94 -14.82
CA GLN A 63 -2.70 -9.99 -15.20
C GLN A 63 -2.10 -10.98 -16.22
N SER A 64 -1.24 -10.51 -17.12
CA SER A 64 -0.52 -11.35 -18.08
C SER A 64 0.47 -12.30 -17.41
N ASP A 65 1.21 -11.84 -16.41
CA ASP A 65 2.15 -12.70 -15.67
C ASP A 65 1.41 -13.81 -14.92
N ILE A 66 0.25 -13.48 -14.33
CA ILE A 66 -0.61 -14.45 -13.63
C ILE A 66 -1.13 -15.52 -14.60
N LYS A 67 -1.54 -15.12 -15.81
CA LYS A 67 -1.96 -16.06 -16.87
C LYS A 67 -0.84 -17.02 -17.30
N ASN A 68 0.42 -16.61 -17.13
CA ASN A 68 1.60 -17.44 -17.38
C ASN A 68 2.05 -18.21 -16.13
N TYR A 69 1.18 -18.40 -15.14
CA TYR A 69 1.42 -19.16 -13.91
C TYR A 69 2.63 -18.67 -13.08
N ARG A 70 2.97 -17.37 -13.18
CA ARG A 70 4.03 -16.77 -12.35
C ARG A 70 3.49 -16.44 -10.96
N SER A 71 4.29 -16.71 -9.94
CA SER A 71 3.98 -16.37 -8.55
C SER A 71 4.57 -15.01 -8.17
N SER A 72 3.78 -14.17 -7.50
CA SER A 72 4.26 -12.99 -6.79
C SER A 72 4.95 -13.39 -5.49
N ARG A 73 5.63 -12.42 -4.85
CA ARG A 73 6.22 -12.61 -3.53
C ARG A 73 5.90 -11.44 -2.61
N ILE A 74 5.75 -11.77 -1.33
CA ILE A 74 5.77 -10.84 -0.21
C ILE A 74 6.92 -11.25 0.71
N HIS A 75 7.70 -10.27 1.13
CA HIS A 75 8.84 -10.45 2.04
C HIS A 75 8.57 -9.68 3.32
N PHE A 76 8.98 -10.25 4.45
CA PHE A 76 8.89 -9.64 5.77
C PHE A 76 10.29 -9.55 6.39
N GLY A 77 10.47 -8.60 7.32
CA GLY A 77 11.74 -8.46 8.03
C GLY A 77 12.85 -7.87 7.17
N SER A 78 14.09 -8.26 7.47
CA SER A 78 15.30 -7.75 6.78
C SER A 78 15.30 -8.02 5.28
N ASN A 79 14.70 -9.14 4.83
CA ASN A 79 14.63 -9.51 3.42
C ASN A 79 13.68 -8.65 2.59
N CYS A 80 12.91 -7.77 3.22
CA CYS A 80 12.01 -6.90 2.48
C CYS A 80 12.71 -5.69 1.86
N VAL A 81 13.97 -5.43 2.22
CA VAL A 81 14.74 -4.29 1.72
C VAL A 81 15.01 -4.47 0.23
N VAL A 82 14.47 -3.56 -0.57
CA VAL A 82 14.71 -3.51 -2.01
C VAL A 82 15.88 -2.55 -2.26
N SER A 83 16.87 -2.99 -3.02
CA SER A 83 18.07 -2.22 -3.35
C SER A 83 18.38 -2.27 -4.84
N GLY A 84 19.09 -1.27 -5.35
CA GLY A 84 19.46 -1.13 -6.76
C GLY A 84 19.46 0.32 -7.23
N ALA A 85 20.12 0.59 -8.37
CA ALA A 85 20.28 1.94 -8.89
C ALA A 85 18.96 2.66 -9.21
N SER A 86 17.90 1.91 -9.51
CA SER A 86 16.58 2.44 -9.88
C SER A 86 15.59 2.53 -8.71
N ILE A 87 16.03 2.25 -7.47
CA ILE A 87 15.16 2.31 -6.30
C ILE A 87 15.04 3.74 -5.81
N VAL A 88 13.80 4.19 -5.61
CA VAL A 88 13.48 5.49 -5.04
C VAL A 88 12.74 5.32 -3.73
N SER A 89 12.91 6.26 -2.82
CA SER A 89 12.22 6.29 -1.53
C SER A 89 11.45 7.60 -1.37
N THR A 90 10.38 7.54 -0.60
CA THR A 90 9.57 8.70 -0.23
C THR A 90 9.09 8.55 1.20
N GLY A 91 8.75 9.66 1.84
CA GLY A 91 8.19 9.66 3.19
C GLY A 91 6.87 8.90 3.24
N LEU A 92 6.81 7.88 4.08
CA LEU A 92 5.61 7.12 4.40
C LEU A 92 4.97 7.69 5.67
N HIS A 93 3.65 7.89 5.64
CA HIS A 93 2.89 8.39 6.77
C HIS A 93 1.77 7.43 7.14
N ILE A 94 1.47 7.31 8.43
CA ILE A 94 0.31 6.54 8.89
C ILE A 94 -0.86 7.48 9.14
N PHE A 95 -2.01 7.18 8.54
CA PHE A 95 -3.26 7.87 8.80
C PHE A 95 -4.40 6.86 8.85
N ARG A 96 -5.15 6.83 9.96
CA ARG A 96 -6.26 5.88 10.18
C ARG A 96 -5.88 4.43 9.83
N ASN A 97 -4.78 3.94 10.40
CA ASN A 97 -4.23 2.59 10.18
C ASN A 97 -3.84 2.27 8.73
N SER A 98 -3.79 3.27 7.83
CA SER A 98 -3.43 3.10 6.43
C SER A 98 -2.05 3.69 6.15
N TYR A 99 -1.34 3.11 5.19
CA TYR A 99 -0.11 3.69 4.66
C TYR A 99 -0.44 4.77 3.65
N THR A 100 0.15 5.95 3.84
CA THR A 100 -0.17 7.12 3.06
C THR A 100 1.07 7.87 2.59
N LEU A 101 0.95 8.50 1.43
CA LEU A 101 1.98 9.31 0.78
C LEU A 101 1.49 10.75 0.62
N ARG A 102 2.47 11.65 0.39
CA ARG A 102 2.21 13.04 0.01
C ARG A 102 2.85 13.32 -1.34
N PHE A 103 2.05 13.63 -2.35
CA PHE A 103 2.55 14.00 -3.67
C PHE A 103 2.65 15.52 -3.83
N LYS A 104 3.46 15.98 -4.80
CA LYS A 104 3.52 17.41 -5.17
C LYS A 104 2.60 17.78 -6.32
N GLY A 105 2.13 16.78 -7.07
CA GLY A 105 1.29 16.93 -8.24
C GLY A 105 1.22 15.64 -9.03
N ILE A 106 0.41 15.66 -10.09
CA ILE A 106 0.23 14.54 -11.03
C ILE A 106 0.59 15.07 -12.42
N SER A 107 1.33 14.29 -13.20
CA SER A 107 1.67 14.65 -14.58
C SER A 107 1.23 13.54 -15.53
N VAL A 108 0.69 13.92 -16.70
CA VAL A 108 0.36 13.02 -17.80
C VAL A 108 0.97 13.61 -19.07
N GLY A 109 1.92 12.89 -19.66
CA GLY A 109 2.77 13.43 -20.72
C GLY A 109 3.46 14.73 -20.29
N LYS A 110 3.33 15.78 -21.10
CA LYS A 110 3.90 17.11 -20.82
C LYS A 110 3.04 18.00 -19.92
N LYS A 111 1.80 17.57 -19.59
CA LYS A 111 0.87 18.36 -18.78
C LYS A 111 1.04 18.01 -17.31
N LYS A 112 1.27 19.02 -16.48
CA LYS A 112 1.41 18.89 -15.03
C LYS A 112 0.25 19.57 -14.33
N LEU A 113 -0.44 18.84 -13.48
CA LEU A 113 -1.43 19.37 -12.55
C LEU A 113 -0.75 19.62 -11.20
N ALA A 114 -0.28 20.84 -11.00
CA ALA A 114 0.24 21.31 -9.72
C ALA A 114 -0.93 21.77 -8.83
N MET A 115 -1.00 21.23 -7.61
CA MET A 115 -2.14 21.41 -6.70
C MET A 115 -2.19 22.79 -6.03
N THR A 116 -1.13 23.61 -6.12
CA THR A 116 -1.13 25.00 -5.63
C THR A 116 -2.27 25.85 -6.23
N ARG A 117 -2.84 25.43 -7.37
CA ARG A 117 -3.96 26.08 -8.07
C ARG A 117 -5.36 25.62 -7.62
N LEU A 118 -5.48 24.58 -6.80
CA LEU A 118 -6.75 23.86 -6.54
C LEU A 118 -7.25 23.99 -5.09
N SER A 119 -6.56 24.76 -4.24
CA SER A 119 -6.96 25.03 -2.85
C SER A 119 -6.75 26.50 -2.48
N ASN A 120 -7.79 27.16 -2.00
CA ASN A 120 -7.75 28.54 -1.52
C ASN A 120 -7.25 28.66 -0.07
N SER A 121 -7.04 27.53 0.62
CA SER A 121 -6.58 27.50 2.02
C SER A 121 -5.06 27.65 2.13
N LEU A 122 -4.60 28.52 3.03
CA LEU A 122 -3.21 28.62 3.48
C LEU A 122 -2.93 27.49 4.48
N SER A 123 -2.28 26.42 4.00
CA SER A 123 -1.82 25.30 4.82
C SER A 123 -0.32 25.09 4.61
N LEU A 124 0.38 24.57 5.62
CA LEU A 124 1.80 24.19 5.52
C LEU A 124 2.05 23.23 4.34
N SER A 125 1.10 22.34 4.05
CA SER A 125 1.14 21.48 2.88
C SER A 125 1.16 22.27 1.56
N LYS A 126 0.45 23.41 1.47
CA LYS A 126 0.49 24.31 0.29
C LYS A 126 1.84 25.02 0.16
N ILE A 127 2.44 25.45 1.28
CA ILE A 127 3.77 26.08 1.31
C ILE A 127 4.84 25.11 0.78
N LEU A 128 4.75 23.85 1.19
CA LEU A 128 5.66 22.78 0.75
C LEU A 128 5.27 22.16 -0.61
N GLY A 129 4.17 22.63 -1.22
CA GLY A 129 3.67 22.18 -2.52
C GLY A 129 3.08 20.76 -2.52
N PHE A 130 2.69 20.23 -1.36
CA PHE A 130 2.07 18.90 -1.22
C PHE A 130 0.53 18.94 -1.30
N PHE A 131 -0.07 17.79 -1.63
CA PHE A 131 -1.49 17.55 -1.38
C PHE A 131 -1.81 17.69 0.11
N ASN A 132 -2.92 18.37 0.44
CA ASN A 132 -3.45 18.41 1.80
C ASN A 132 -4.01 17.05 2.22
N GLU A 133 -4.59 16.33 1.26
CA GLU A 133 -5.19 15.01 1.51
C GLU A 133 -4.12 13.92 1.42
N PRO A 134 -4.12 12.96 2.37
CA PRO A 134 -3.24 11.80 2.30
C PRO A 134 -3.63 10.91 1.11
N ILE A 135 -2.62 10.38 0.43
CA ILE A 135 -2.83 9.43 -0.67
C ILE A 135 -2.61 8.03 -0.11
N ILE A 136 -3.67 7.22 -0.06
CA ILE A 136 -3.61 5.88 0.50
C ILE A 136 -2.99 4.92 -0.51
N ILE A 137 -2.06 4.08 -0.04
CA ILE A 137 -1.59 2.90 -0.77
C ILE A 137 -2.55 1.77 -0.40
N ASP A 138 -3.34 1.31 -1.37
CA ASP A 138 -4.37 0.30 -1.16
C ASP A 138 -4.20 -0.86 -2.14
N SER A 139 -3.86 -2.04 -1.62
CA SER A 139 -3.80 -3.29 -2.40
C SER A 139 -5.14 -4.00 -2.52
N GLY A 140 -6.18 -3.51 -1.83
CA GLY A 140 -7.54 -4.05 -1.87
C GLY A 140 -8.37 -3.53 -3.05
N THR A 141 -7.87 -2.55 -3.81
CA THR A 141 -8.51 -2.03 -5.02
C THR A 141 -7.66 -2.27 -6.26
N VAL A 142 -8.30 -2.66 -7.36
CA VAL A 142 -7.63 -2.87 -8.65
C VAL A 142 -7.32 -1.53 -9.34
N LEU A 143 -8.15 -0.50 -9.12
CA LEU A 143 -8.05 0.78 -9.81
C LEU A 143 -7.55 1.88 -8.87
N THR A 144 -6.75 2.80 -9.40
CA THR A 144 -6.41 4.03 -8.68
C THR A 144 -7.59 4.99 -8.71
N HIS A 145 -8.16 5.30 -7.55
CA HIS A 145 -9.26 6.24 -7.43
C HIS A 145 -8.74 7.67 -7.20
N LEU A 146 -9.19 8.60 -8.04
CA LEU A 146 -8.89 10.02 -7.88
C LEU A 146 -10.17 10.80 -7.56
N PRO A 147 -10.12 11.76 -6.62
CA PRO A 147 -11.18 12.74 -6.46
C PRO A 147 -11.57 13.35 -7.81
N LYS A 148 -12.87 13.54 -8.05
CA LYS A 148 -13.40 14.05 -9.33
C LYS A 148 -12.67 15.33 -9.80
N LYS A 149 -12.38 16.25 -8.88
CA LYS A 149 -11.62 17.50 -9.16
C LYS A 149 -10.22 17.28 -9.76
N LEU A 150 -9.57 16.15 -9.43
CA LEU A 150 -8.27 15.77 -9.98
C LEU A 150 -8.37 15.04 -11.31
N TYR A 151 -9.45 14.29 -11.51
CA TYR A 151 -9.65 13.50 -12.72
C TYR A 151 -10.21 14.32 -13.89
N GLN A 152 -11.12 15.26 -13.62
CA GLN A 152 -11.80 16.05 -14.66
C GLN A 152 -10.88 16.76 -15.67
N PRO A 153 -9.74 17.37 -15.27
CA PRO A 153 -8.82 18.01 -16.21
C PRO A 153 -8.19 17.08 -17.26
N TRP A 154 -8.31 15.76 -17.07
CA TRP A 154 -7.79 14.71 -17.95
C TRP A 154 -8.89 14.04 -18.77
N LYS A 155 -10.16 14.23 -18.40
CA LYS A 155 -11.31 13.54 -18.99
C LYS A 155 -11.76 14.08 -20.35
N LYS A 156 -11.22 15.24 -20.75
CA LYS A 156 -11.56 15.97 -22.00
C LYS A 156 -10.42 15.94 -23.03
N GLN A 157 -9.54 14.94 -22.96
CA GLN A 157 -8.54 14.68 -23.99
C GLN A 157 -9.03 13.59 -24.92
#